data_AF-A0A6P2NXN4-F1
#
_entry.id   AF-A0A6P2NXN4-F1
#
_cell.length_a   1.000
_cell.length_b   1.000
_cell.length_c   1.000
_cell.angle_alpha   90.00
_cell.angle_beta   90.00
_cell.angle_gamma   90.00
#
_symmetry.space_group_name_H-M   'P 1'
#
loop_
_entity.id
_entity.type
_entity.pdbx_description
1 polymer ?
#
loop_
_entity_poly.entity_id
_entity_poly.type
_entity_poly.pdbx_seq_one_letter_code
_entity_poly.pdbx_strand_id
1 'polypeptide(L)' 'MRKQTVAALRARLGEGVVTGELSAHANFDAIARYSVTVQQGMAIQTRHGASRRDVEAVAQTALAAWPALADASGG' A
#
# COMPACT_ATOMS: atom_id res chain seq x y z
N MET A 1 0.96 14.52 -9.97
CA MET A 1 1.55 13.62 -8.94
C MET A 1 0.59 12.53 -8.46
N ARG A 2 -0.49 12.80 -7.70
CA ARG A 2 -1.28 11.75 -7.02
C ARG A 2 -1.93 10.69 -7.94
N LYS A 3 -2.47 11.10 -9.10
CA LYS A 3 -3.02 10.17 -10.11
C LYS A 3 -1.94 9.29 -10.76
N GLN A 4 -0.73 9.83 -10.95
CA GLN A 4 0.40 9.07 -11.51
C GLN A 4 0.89 8.01 -10.52
N THR A 5 0.90 8.31 -9.22
CA THR A 5 1.27 7.33 -8.18
C THR A 5 0.30 6.15 -8.14
N VAL A 6 -1.01 6.41 -8.26
CA VAL A 6 -2.02 5.35 -8.32
C VAL A 6 -1.87 4.52 -9.60
N ALA A 7 -1.64 5.15 -10.76
CA ALA A 7 -1.47 4.44 -12.01
C ALA A 7 -0.19 3.56 -12.02
N ALA A 8 0.93 4.07 -11.52
CA ALA A 8 2.17 3.30 -11.40
C ALA A 8 2.02 2.12 -10.43
N LEU A 9 1.33 2.34 -9.30
CA LEU A 9 1.06 1.27 -8.34
C LEU A 9 0.15 0.19 -8.94
N ARG A 10 -0.86 0.59 -9.72
CA ARG A 10 -1.76 -0.35 -10.41
C ARG A 10 -1.03 -1.17 -11.47
N ALA A 11 -0.13 -0.56 -12.23
CA ALA A 11 0.70 -1.29 -13.20
C ALA A 11 1.57 -2.33 -12.51
N ARG A 12 2.23 -1.95 -11.41
CA ARG A 12 3.08 -2.85 -10.63
C ARG A 12 2.30 -4.00 -9.97
N LEU A 13 1.10 -3.71 -9.47
CA LEU A 13 0.18 -4.73 -8.95
C LEU A 13 -0.26 -5.69 -10.06
N GLY A 14 -0.54 -5.19 -11.27
CA GLY A 14 -0.86 -6.02 -12.43
C GLY A 14 0.27 -6.98 -12.81
N GLU A 15 1.53 -6.53 -12.76
CA GLU A 15 2.69 -7.41 -12.96
C GLU A 15 2.75 -8.53 -11.93
N GLY A 16 2.48 -8.23 -10.65
CA GLY A 16 2.47 -9.23 -9.58
C GLY A 16 1.40 -10.32 -9.75
N VAL A 17 0.28 -10.01 -10.43
CA VAL A 17 -0.71 -11.03 -10.81
C VAL A 17 -0.19 -11.93 -11.91
N VAL A 18 0.45 -11.35 -12.93
CA VAL A 18 1.01 -12.10 -14.06
C VAL A 18 2.10 -13.06 -13.59
N THR A 19 2.91 -12.65 -12.62
CA THR A 19 3.96 -13.48 -12.03
C THR A 19 3.46 -14.49 -10.99
N GLY A 20 2.19 -14.41 -10.59
CA GLY A 20 1.60 -15.27 -9.57
C GLY A 20 1.98 -14.91 -8.13
N GLU A 21 2.63 -13.76 -7.92
CA GLU A 21 2.97 -13.21 -6.60
C GLU A 21 1.76 -12.62 -5.87
N LEU A 22 0.72 -12.25 -6.61
CA LEU A 22 -0.51 -11.67 -6.08
C LEU A 22 -1.73 -12.46 -6.57
N SER A 23 -2.72 -12.65 -5.68
CA SER A 23 -3.99 -13.25 -6.07
C SER A 23 -4.68 -12.40 -7.14
N ALA A 24 -5.14 -13.03 -8.22
CA ALA A 24 -5.95 -12.36 -9.25
C ALA A 24 -7.27 -11.79 -8.70
N HIS A 25 -7.71 -12.25 -7.52
CA HIS A 25 -8.92 -11.79 -6.82
C HIS A 25 -8.65 -10.64 -5.84
N ALA A 26 -7.39 -10.24 -5.66
CA ALA A 26 -7.04 -9.13 -4.79
C ALA A 26 -7.68 -7.83 -5.28
N ASN A 27 -8.25 -7.05 -4.36
CA ASN A 27 -8.86 -5.77 -4.70
C ASN A 27 -7.79 -4.69 -4.89
N PHE A 28 -7.18 -4.64 -6.09
CA PHE A 28 -6.08 -3.71 -6.39
C PHE A 28 -6.43 -2.25 -6.17
N ASP A 29 -7.68 -1.85 -6.40
CA ASP A 29 -8.14 -0.49 -6.14
C ASP A 29 -8.18 -0.18 -4.64
N ALA A 30 -8.59 -1.14 -3.80
CA ALA A 30 -8.53 -0.99 -2.34
C ALA A 30 -7.09 -0.94 -1.82
N ILE A 31 -6.21 -1.81 -2.31
CA ILE A 31 -4.77 -1.83 -1.97
C ILE A 31 -4.14 -0.48 -2.34
N ALA A 32 -4.38 0.01 -3.55
CA ALA A 32 -3.82 1.28 -3.99
C ALA A 32 -4.31 2.47 -3.15
N ARG A 33 -5.61 2.51 -2.80
CA ARG A 33 -6.17 3.53 -1.91
C ARG A 33 -5.59 3.45 -0.50
N TYR A 34 -5.40 2.25 0.02
CA TYR A 34 -4.77 2.03 1.32
C TYR A 34 -3.34 2.60 1.34
N SER A 35 -2.49 2.22 0.39
CA SER A 35 -1.11 2.71 0.30
C SER A 35 -1.03 4.23 0.19
N VAL A 36 -1.90 4.84 -0.62
CA VAL A 36 -1.98 6.29 -0.79
C VAL A 36 -2.45 6.99 0.49
N THR A 37 -3.36 6.39 1.24
CA THR A 37 -3.85 6.92 2.53
C THR A 37 -2.74 6.87 3.59
N VAL A 38 -2.03 5.74 3.70
CA VAL A 38 -0.89 5.58 4.61
C VAL A 38 0.18 6.62 4.31
N GLN A 39 0.60 6.78 3.04
CA GLN A 39 1.60 7.77 2.66
C GLN A 39 1.21 9.20 3.05
N GLN A 40 -0.06 9.57 2.88
CA GLN A 40 -0.53 10.89 3.28
C GLN A 40 -0.56 11.08 4.79
N GLY A 41 -1.05 10.07 5.53
CA GLY A 41 -1.06 10.10 6.99
C GLY A 41 0.36 10.26 7.55
N MET A 42 1.34 9.59 6.96
CA MET A 42 2.75 9.77 7.30
C MET A 42 3.23 11.19 7.02
N ALA A 43 2.93 11.75 5.84
CA ALA A 43 3.31 13.13 5.50
C ALA A 43 2.70 14.18 6.45
N ILE A 44 1.47 13.96 6.90
CA ILE A 44 0.80 14.80 7.91
C ILE A 44 1.53 14.68 9.25
N GLN A 45 1.79 13.47 9.74
CA GLN A 45 2.47 13.23 11.01
C GLN A 45 3.88 13.84 11.05
N THR A 46 4.67 13.71 9.98
CA THR A 46 5.99 14.34 9.87
C THR A 46 5.91 15.86 9.99
N ARG A 47 4.90 16.50 9.36
CA ARG A 47 4.69 17.95 9.47
C ARG A 47 4.34 18.39 10.89
N HIS A 48 3.69 17.52 11.66
CA HIS A 48 3.37 17.74 13.06
C HIS A 48 4.50 17.34 14.04
N GLY A 49 5.70 17.03 13.53
CA GLY A 49 6.87 16.76 14.37
C GLY A 49 6.99 15.31 14.84
N ALA A 50 6.24 14.37 14.25
CA ALA A 50 6.45 12.94 14.53
C ALA A 50 7.90 12.55 14.21
N SER A 51 8.49 11.72 15.07
CA SER A 51 9.87 11.30 14.87
C SER A 51 9.98 10.39 13.65
N ARG A 52 11.18 10.28 13.08
CA ARG A 52 11.46 9.30 12.02
C ARG A 52 11.05 7.89 12.45
N ARG A 53 11.32 7.53 13.71
CA ARG A 53 10.97 6.22 14.27
C ARG A 53 9.46 5.96 14.23
N ASP A 54 8.65 6.96 14.55
CA ASP A 54 7.18 6.82 14.58
C ASP A 54 6.62 6.63 13.17
N VAL A 55 7.11 7.42 12.22
CA VAL A 55 6.68 7.32 10.80
C VAL A 55 7.16 5.99 10.19
N GLU A 56 8.35 5.53 10.55
CA GLU A 56 8.90 4.24 10.12
C GLU A 56 8.10 3.06 10.71
N ALA A 57 7.65 3.16 11.97
CA ALA A 57 6.76 2.16 12.57
C ALA A 57 5.40 2.07 11.85
N VAL A 58 4.85 3.20 11.39
CA VAL A 58 3.64 3.21 10.57
C VAL A 58 3.88 2.52 9.22
N ALA A 59 5.00 2.79 8.56
CA ALA A 59 5.35 2.13 7.30
C ALA A 59 5.51 0.61 7.47
N GLN A 60 6.21 0.17 8.52
CA GLN A 60 6.40 -1.25 8.82
C GLN A 60 5.07 -1.95 9.11
N THR A 61 4.19 -1.30 9.88
CA THR A 61 2.86 -1.83 10.17
C THR A 61 2.01 -1.96 8.89
N ALA A 62 2.10 -0.98 7.99
CA ALA A 62 1.40 -1.05 6.72
C ALA A 62 1.91 -2.16 5.80
N LEU A 63 3.23 -2.41 5.79
CA LEU A 63 3.84 -3.52 5.07
C LEU A 63 3.48 -4.88 5.70
N ALA A 64 3.34 -4.95 7.03
CA ALA A 64 2.92 -6.18 7.71
C ALA A 64 1.48 -6.57 7.38
N ALA A 65 0.62 -5.62 6.99
CA ALA A 65 -0.73 -5.90 6.50
C ALA A 65 -0.74 -6.42 5.05
N TRP A 66 0.38 -6.33 4.32
CA TRP A 66 0.44 -6.67 2.89
C TRP A 66 -0.01 -8.09 2.56
N PRO A 67 0.40 -9.15 3.29
CA PRO A 67 -0.07 -10.50 3.01
C PRO A 67 -1.59 -10.58 3.09
N ALA A 68 -2.23 -10.01 4.10
CA ALA A 68 -3.70 -10.02 4.21
C ALA A 68 -4.40 -9.20 3.10
N LEU A 69 -3.74 -8.18 2.58
CA LEU A 69 -4.26 -7.36 1.48
C LEU A 69 -4.08 -8.02 0.11
N ALA A 70 -2.98 -8.76 -0.08
CA ALA A 70 -2.57 -9.42 -1.32
C ALA A 70 -3.09 -10.86 -1.46
N ASP A 71 -3.19 -11.60 -0.35
CA ASP A 71 -3.76 -12.95 -0.22
C ASP A 71 -5.26 -12.91 0.04
N ALA A 72 -6.01 -12.15 -0.75
CA ALA A 72 -7.45 -12.40 -0.85
C ALA A 72 -7.73 -13.75 -1.58
N SER A 73 -7.08 -14.84 -1.16
CA SER A 73 -7.73 -16.14 -1.10
C SER A 73 -8.81 -16.01 -0.03
N GLY A 74 -10.03 -15.71 -0.48
CA GLY A 74 -11.20 -15.69 0.37
C GLY A 74 -11.35 -17.01 1.13
N GLY A 75 -11.73 -16.91 2.40
CA GLY A 75 -12.54 -17.95 3.02
C GLY A 75 -13.93 -17.97 2.40
#